data_AF-A0A4U8UYY2-F1
#
_entry.id   AF-A0A4U8UYY2-F1
#
_cell.length_a   1.000
_cell.length_b   1.000
_cell.length_c   1.000
_cell.angle_alpha   90.00
_cell.angle_beta   90.00
_cell.angle_gamma   90.00
#
_symmetry.space_group_name_H-M   'P 1'
#
loop_
_entity.id
_entity.type
_entity.pdbx_description
1 polymer ?
#
loop_
_entity_poly.entity_id
_entity_poly.type
_entity_poly.pdbx_seq_one_letter_code
_entity_poly.pdbx_strand_id
1 'polypeptide(L)'
;MWRILQPRASVVMSSRAASASKALPYAHAKTGGFNQAAPKLNNPFSDDPLLERVLRRMLPQNVYDNVTADLNKFGKRIINEIDGLGREAELQEPRLEQHDAWGTRVDRLVVAPAWNRLKEICAEEGIVSIGYDDNVDAVWRRIHQIAKLYMFSPSAGLVTCPMAMTDGAAKTLRVKIPLLRSL
;
A
#
# COMPACT_ATOMS: atom_id res chain seq x y z
N MET A 1 -52.47 19.76 84.48
CA MET A 1 -53.09 20.28 83.25
C MET A 1 -52.49 19.52 82.08
N TRP A 2 -53.28 18.62 81.49
CA TRP A 2 -52.85 17.51 80.65
C TRP A 2 -52.30 17.95 79.29
N ARG A 3 -51.04 17.64 78.99
CA ARG A 3 -50.49 17.69 77.62
C ARG A 3 -50.41 16.27 77.06
N ILE A 4 -51.22 16.05 76.03
CA ILE A 4 -51.36 14.83 75.26
C ILE A 4 -50.02 14.54 74.55
N LEU A 5 -49.45 13.36 74.82
CA LEU A 5 -48.31 12.81 74.08
C LEU A 5 -48.77 12.45 72.66
N GLN A 6 -48.27 13.16 71.64
CA GLN A 6 -48.45 12.74 70.25
C GLN A 6 -47.37 11.72 69.87
N PRO A 7 -47.72 10.64 69.14
CA PRO A 7 -46.74 9.65 68.70
C PRO A 7 -45.75 10.26 67.71
N ARG A 8 -44.45 9.99 67.90
CA ARG A 8 -43.41 10.24 66.89
C ARG A 8 -43.78 9.48 65.61
N ALA A 9 -44.01 10.21 64.52
CA ALA A 9 -44.10 9.62 63.20
C ALA A 9 -42.75 8.95 62.86
N SER A 10 -42.78 7.63 62.67
CA SER A 10 -41.69 6.85 62.15
C SER A 10 -41.37 7.31 60.72
N VAL A 11 -40.18 7.86 60.49
CA VAL A 11 -39.66 8.05 59.14
C VAL A 11 -39.39 6.66 58.57
N VAL A 12 -40.29 6.16 57.73
CA VAL A 12 -40.03 4.96 56.92
C VAL A 12 -39.01 5.37 55.87
N MET A 13 -37.75 4.97 56.05
CA MET A 13 -36.79 4.97 54.95
C MET A 13 -37.31 3.98 53.90
N SER A 14 -38.00 4.49 52.89
CA SER A 14 -38.29 3.73 51.67
C SER A 14 -36.95 3.39 51.03
N SER A 15 -36.44 2.18 51.28
CA SER A 15 -35.34 1.65 50.51
C SER A 15 -35.78 1.58 49.05
N ARG A 16 -35.20 2.44 48.21
CA ARG A 16 -35.22 2.20 46.77
C ARG A 16 -34.41 0.92 46.56
N ALA A 17 -35.10 -0.21 46.55
CA ALA A 17 -34.55 -1.43 46.00
C ALA A 17 -34.08 -1.09 44.58
N ALA A 18 -32.76 -1.03 44.39
CA ALA A 18 -32.19 -0.98 43.06
C ALA A 18 -32.74 -2.20 42.33
N SER A 19 -33.59 -1.97 41.33
CA SER A 19 -34.02 -3.01 40.40
C SER A 19 -32.77 -3.52 39.72
N ALA A 20 -32.19 -4.61 40.23
CA ALA A 20 -31.12 -5.33 39.57
C ALA A 20 -31.69 -5.83 38.25
N SER A 21 -31.35 -5.15 37.15
CA SER A 21 -31.67 -5.64 35.82
C SER A 21 -31.03 -7.03 35.70
N LYS A 22 -31.84 -8.03 35.35
CA LYS A 22 -31.35 -9.38 35.06
C LYS A 22 -30.18 -9.24 34.08
N ALA A 23 -29.02 -9.76 34.46
CA ALA A 23 -27.87 -9.81 33.57
C ALA A 23 -28.31 -10.51 32.28
N LEU A 24 -28.11 -9.84 31.13
CA LEU A 24 -28.45 -10.41 29.84
C LEU A 24 -27.64 -11.70 29.65
N PRO A 25 -28.27 -12.80 29.21
CA PRO A 25 -27.60 -14.11 29.10
C PRO A 25 -26.49 -14.13 28.05
N TYR A 26 -26.48 -13.13 27.15
CA TYR A 26 -25.46 -12.94 26.14
C TYR A 26 -25.06 -11.47 26.09
N ALA A 27 -23.75 -11.23 26.18
CA ALA A 27 -23.16 -9.92 26.01
C ALA A 27 -21.74 -10.10 25.43
N HIS A 28 -21.28 -9.12 24.64
CA HIS A 28 -19.89 -9.08 24.20
C HIS A 28 -18.92 -8.91 25.38
N ALA A 29 -17.69 -9.38 25.21
CA ALA A 29 -16.62 -9.15 26.15
C ALA A 29 -16.35 -7.64 26.32
N LYS A 30 -16.11 -7.20 27.57
CA LYS A 30 -15.68 -5.84 27.86
C LYS A 30 -14.15 -5.80 27.87
N THR A 31 -13.54 -5.26 26.84
CA THR A 31 -12.08 -5.21 26.66
C THR A 31 -11.50 -3.80 26.91
N GLY A 32 -12.25 -2.91 27.54
CA GLY A 32 -11.94 -1.48 27.60
C GLY A 32 -12.42 -0.74 26.35
N GLY A 33 -12.02 0.52 26.20
CA GLY A 33 -12.36 1.37 25.03
C GLY A 33 -11.15 1.91 24.27
N PHE A 34 -9.94 1.63 24.74
CA PHE A 34 -8.72 2.13 24.11
C PHE A 34 -8.28 1.22 22.96
N ASN A 35 -8.02 1.82 21.79
CA ASN A 35 -7.36 1.17 20.67
C ASN A 35 -6.36 2.16 20.05
N GLN A 36 -5.13 1.72 19.80
CA GLN A 36 -4.11 2.54 19.15
C GLN A 36 -4.48 2.78 17.67
N ALA A 37 -4.39 4.02 17.21
CA ALA A 37 -4.60 4.34 15.79
C ALA A 37 -3.46 3.76 14.94
N ALA A 38 -3.83 3.14 13.81
CA ALA A 38 -2.86 2.60 12.85
C ALA A 38 -2.05 3.72 12.18
N PRO A 39 -0.78 3.46 11.81
CA PRO A 39 -0.03 4.39 10.97
C PRO A 39 -0.73 4.55 9.61
N LYS A 40 -0.55 5.72 8.99
CA LYS A 40 -1.12 6.04 7.67
C LYS A 40 0.00 6.34 6.71
N LEU A 41 -0.05 5.72 5.53
CA LEU A 41 0.84 6.04 4.43
C LEU A 41 0.31 7.28 3.70
N ASN A 42 1.10 8.35 3.67
CA ASN A 42 0.83 9.52 2.86
C ASN A 42 1.39 9.34 1.44
N ASN A 43 1.10 10.26 0.54
CA ASN A 43 1.66 10.23 -0.81
C ASN A 43 3.20 10.29 -0.75
N PRO A 44 3.91 9.23 -1.16
CA PRO A 44 5.36 9.11 -0.95
C PRO A 44 6.19 10.11 -1.77
N PHE A 45 5.61 10.76 -2.78
CA PHE A 45 6.30 11.84 -3.48
C PHE A 45 6.33 13.13 -2.65
N SER A 46 5.16 13.54 -2.13
CA SER A 46 5.02 14.81 -1.40
C SER A 46 5.42 14.70 0.08
N ASP A 47 5.38 13.49 0.65
CA ASP A 47 5.74 13.23 2.05
C ASP A 47 7.25 12.98 2.20
N ASP A 48 7.98 12.73 1.10
CA ASP A 48 9.43 12.60 1.13
C ASP A 48 10.11 13.98 1.23
N PRO A 49 10.90 14.24 2.29
CA PRO A 49 11.50 15.55 2.53
C PRO A 49 12.65 15.90 1.57
N LEU A 50 13.18 14.93 0.83
CA LEU A 50 14.39 15.07 0.01
C LEU A 50 14.14 14.85 -1.48
N LEU A 51 13.25 13.94 -1.87
CA LEU A 51 13.04 13.54 -3.26
C LEU A 51 12.79 14.74 -4.18
N GLU A 52 11.82 15.60 -3.83
CA GLU A 52 11.50 16.79 -4.62
C GLU A 52 12.70 17.76 -4.72
N ARG A 53 13.45 17.93 -3.62
CA ARG A 53 14.62 18.83 -3.57
C ARG A 53 15.77 18.30 -4.43
N VAL A 54 15.97 16.99 -4.45
CA VAL A 54 16.97 16.32 -5.29
C VAL A 54 16.60 16.48 -6.76
N LEU A 55 15.35 16.20 -7.13
CA LEU A 55 14.87 16.35 -8.51
C LEU A 55 15.00 17.78 -9.02
N ARG A 56 14.67 18.78 -8.20
CA ARG A 56 14.81 20.20 -8.55
C ARG A 56 16.26 20.61 -8.85
N ARG A 57 17.25 19.94 -8.24
CA ARG A 57 18.68 20.19 -8.50
C ARG A 57 19.21 19.46 -9.73
N MET A 58 18.65 18.29 -10.03
CA MET A 58 19.16 17.40 -11.08
C MET A 58 18.50 17.63 -12.46
N LEU A 59 17.30 18.21 -12.49
CA LEU A 59 16.50 18.37 -13.70
C LEU A 59 16.35 19.84 -14.08
N PRO A 60 16.40 20.18 -15.38
CA PRO A 60 15.95 21.48 -15.87
C PRO A 60 14.48 21.73 -15.53
N GLN A 61 14.09 22.99 -15.38
CA GLN A 61 12.76 23.38 -14.90
C GLN A 61 11.61 22.75 -15.70
N ASN A 62 11.68 22.77 -17.03
CA ASN A 62 10.64 22.20 -17.89
C ASN A 62 10.48 20.68 -17.72
N VAL A 63 11.58 19.97 -17.44
CA VAL A 63 11.58 18.52 -17.23
C VAL A 63 11.10 18.20 -15.82
N TYR A 64 11.57 18.96 -14.83
CA TYR A 64 11.15 18.85 -13.45
C TYR A 64 9.63 18.97 -13.31
N ASP A 65 9.00 19.93 -13.98
CA ASP A 65 7.54 20.13 -13.88
C ASP A 65 6.77 18.90 -14.41
N ASN A 66 7.20 18.33 -15.54
CA ASN A 66 6.59 17.11 -16.09
C ASN A 66 6.82 15.89 -15.20
N VAL A 67 8.06 15.69 -14.72
CA VAL A 67 8.43 14.56 -13.86
C VAL A 67 7.69 14.60 -12.53
N THR A 68 7.64 15.76 -11.88
CA THR A 68 6.98 15.89 -10.57
C THR A 68 5.45 15.77 -10.68
N ALA A 69 4.84 16.21 -11.78
CA ALA A 69 3.42 15.96 -12.05
C ALA A 69 3.11 14.46 -12.14
N ASP A 70 3.92 13.71 -12.89
CA ASP A 70 3.80 12.25 -13.00
C ASP A 70 4.04 11.55 -11.65
N LEU A 71 5.12 11.89 -10.95
CA LEU A 71 5.44 11.28 -9.65
C LEU A 71 4.38 11.58 -8.60
N ASN A 72 3.82 12.79 -8.55
CA ASN A 72 2.74 13.12 -7.62
C ASN A 72 1.47 12.31 -7.91
N LYS A 73 1.11 12.15 -9.20
CA LYS A 73 -0.01 11.28 -9.62
C LYS A 73 0.26 9.82 -9.24
N PHE A 74 1.48 9.34 -9.49
CA PHE A 74 1.87 7.98 -9.16
C PHE A 74 1.88 7.73 -7.65
N GLY A 75 2.33 8.68 -6.84
CA GLY A 75 2.26 8.59 -5.39
C GLY A 75 0.83 8.51 -4.84
N LYS A 76 -0.14 9.18 -5.48
CA LYS A 76 -1.58 8.97 -5.17
C LYS A 76 -2.03 7.56 -5.54
N ARG A 77 -1.54 7.01 -6.64
CA ARG A 77 -1.83 5.62 -7.04
C ARG A 77 -1.23 4.62 -6.04
N ILE A 78 -0.05 4.93 -5.49
CA ILE A 78 0.58 4.09 -4.47
C ILE A 78 -0.34 3.90 -3.27
N ILE A 79 -0.81 4.99 -2.68
CA ILE A 79 -1.63 4.94 -1.47
C ILE A 79 -3.03 4.37 -1.69
N ASN A 80 -3.58 4.49 -2.91
CA ASN A 80 -4.96 4.11 -3.20
C ASN A 80 -5.12 2.71 -3.81
N GLU A 81 -4.09 2.18 -4.48
CA GLU A 81 -4.15 0.90 -5.22
C GLU A 81 -2.92 0.02 -4.90
N ILE A 82 -1.71 0.51 -5.15
CA ILE A 82 -0.50 -0.34 -5.21
C ILE A 82 -0.13 -0.91 -3.83
N ASP A 83 -0.20 -0.11 -2.76
CA ASP A 83 0.17 -0.57 -1.41
C ASP A 83 -0.69 -1.75 -0.94
N GLY A 84 -2.00 -1.68 -1.23
CA GLY A 84 -2.94 -2.77 -0.98
C GLY A 84 -2.63 -4.02 -1.80
N LEU A 85 -2.30 -3.86 -3.09
CA LEU A 85 -1.91 -4.98 -3.95
C LEU A 85 -0.61 -5.65 -3.50
N GLY A 86 0.39 -4.85 -3.09
CA GLY A 86 1.64 -5.37 -2.54
C GLY A 86 1.40 -6.21 -1.29
N ARG A 87 0.52 -5.75 -0.40
CA ARG A 87 0.12 -6.52 0.78
C ARG A 87 -0.67 -7.78 0.44
N GLU A 88 -1.58 -7.73 -0.53
CA GLU A 88 -2.35 -8.91 -0.96
C GLU A 88 -1.43 -9.98 -1.56
N ALA A 89 -0.47 -9.58 -2.40
CA ALA A 89 0.51 -10.49 -2.98
C ALA A 89 1.36 -11.19 -1.91
N GLU A 90 1.76 -10.46 -0.85
CA GLU A 90 2.49 -11.03 0.29
C GLU A 90 1.64 -12.03 1.08
N LEU A 91 0.35 -11.74 1.28
CA LEU A 91 -0.56 -12.63 2.02
C LEU A 91 -0.92 -13.91 1.25
N GLN A 92 -0.73 -13.93 -0.07
CA GLN A 92 -1.03 -15.06 -0.95
C GLN A 92 0.23 -15.49 -1.70
N GLU A 93 1.18 -16.05 -0.95
CA GLU A 93 2.46 -16.52 -1.49
C GLU A 93 2.28 -17.50 -2.68
N PRO A 94 3.21 -17.47 -3.66
CA PRO A 94 3.14 -18.33 -4.83
C PRO A 94 3.30 -19.81 -4.47
N ARG A 95 2.59 -20.68 -5.19
CA ARG A 95 2.69 -22.13 -5.05
C ARG A 95 2.95 -22.83 -6.38
N LEU A 96 3.67 -23.94 -6.33
CA LEU A 96 3.98 -24.77 -7.50
C LEU A 96 3.14 -26.05 -7.48
N GLU A 97 2.33 -26.22 -8.53
CA GLU A 97 1.62 -27.46 -8.83
C GLU A 97 2.43 -28.24 -9.87
N GLN A 98 3.18 -29.24 -9.42
CA GLN A 98 4.09 -29.99 -10.29
C GLN A 98 3.35 -30.88 -11.29
N HIS A 99 2.29 -31.56 -10.84
CA HIS A 99 1.47 -32.45 -11.65
C HIS A 99 0.00 -32.05 -11.54
N ASP A 100 -0.79 -32.35 -12.56
CA ASP A 100 -2.24 -32.24 -12.50
C ASP A 100 -2.89 -33.40 -11.71
N ALA A 101 -4.22 -33.38 -11.62
CA ALA A 101 -4.99 -34.39 -10.92
C ALA A 101 -4.94 -35.80 -11.55
N TRP A 102 -4.31 -35.96 -12.73
CA TRP A 102 -4.21 -37.21 -13.49
C TRP A 102 -2.77 -37.71 -13.63
N GLY A 103 -1.83 -37.10 -12.91
CA GLY A 103 -0.42 -37.51 -12.91
C GLY A 103 0.42 -36.95 -14.07
N THR A 104 -0.13 -36.04 -14.89
CA THR A 104 0.64 -35.37 -15.95
C THR A 104 1.47 -34.24 -15.34
N ARG A 105 2.76 -34.16 -15.67
CA ARG A 105 3.63 -33.04 -15.27
C ARG A 105 3.16 -31.75 -15.95
N VAL A 106 2.90 -30.69 -15.17
CA VAL A 106 2.41 -29.38 -15.67
C VAL A 106 3.23 -28.17 -15.21
N ASP A 107 3.99 -28.29 -14.11
CA ASP A 107 4.84 -27.20 -13.59
C ASP A 107 4.12 -25.83 -13.46
N ARG A 108 2.87 -25.86 -13.00
CA ARG A 108 2.03 -24.67 -12.92
C ARG A 108 2.40 -23.85 -11.69
N LEU A 109 2.89 -22.64 -11.92
CA LEU A 109 3.06 -21.63 -10.88
C LEU A 109 1.76 -20.85 -10.69
N VAL A 110 1.15 -20.98 -9.51
CA VAL A 110 -0.03 -20.22 -9.10
C VAL A 110 0.44 -19.04 -8.26
N VAL A 111 0.08 -17.83 -8.68
CA VAL A 111 0.42 -16.55 -8.03
C VAL A 111 -0.85 -15.80 -7.65
N ALA A 112 -0.75 -14.87 -6.69
CA ALA A 112 -1.83 -13.95 -6.38
C ALA A 112 -2.26 -13.14 -7.62
N PRO A 113 -3.57 -12.90 -7.83
CA PRO A 113 -4.04 -11.97 -8.86
C PRO A 113 -3.41 -10.57 -8.71
N ALA A 114 -3.24 -10.11 -7.46
CA ALA A 114 -2.58 -8.84 -7.16
C ALA A 114 -1.14 -8.75 -7.70
N TRP A 115 -0.37 -9.84 -7.66
CA TRP A 115 0.97 -9.89 -8.26
C TRP A 115 0.94 -9.66 -9.78
N ASN A 116 -0.04 -10.24 -10.47
CA ASN A 116 -0.23 -9.99 -11.90
C ASN A 116 -0.68 -8.56 -12.18
N ARG A 117 -1.61 -8.02 -11.36
CA ARG A 117 -2.03 -6.63 -11.48
C ARG A 117 -0.87 -5.66 -11.30
N LEU A 118 0.01 -5.88 -10.33
CA LEU A 118 1.21 -5.06 -10.13
C LEU A 118 2.13 -5.04 -11.37
N LYS A 119 2.25 -6.17 -12.09
CA LYS A 119 3.01 -6.22 -13.36
C LYS A 119 2.35 -5.41 -14.47
N GLU A 120 1.02 -5.42 -14.55
CA GLU A 120 0.27 -4.57 -15.49
C GLU A 120 0.50 -3.08 -15.18
N ILE A 121 0.42 -2.70 -13.89
CA ILE A 121 0.70 -1.34 -13.44
C ILE A 121 2.12 -0.92 -13.84
N CYS A 122 3.11 -1.80 -13.72
CA CYS A 122 4.47 -1.49 -14.17
C CYS A 122 4.55 -1.13 -15.66
N ALA A 123 3.74 -1.78 -16.51
CA ALA A 123 3.66 -1.49 -17.94
C ALA A 123 2.90 -0.17 -18.19
N GLU A 124 1.75 0.03 -17.52
CA GLU A 124 0.94 1.26 -17.62
C GLU A 124 1.71 2.52 -17.18
N GLU A 125 2.47 2.41 -16.08
CA GLU A 125 3.19 3.53 -15.45
C GLU A 125 4.60 3.73 -16.01
N GLY A 126 5.01 2.86 -16.92
CA GLY A 126 6.30 2.95 -17.59
C GLY A 126 7.52 2.73 -16.69
N ILE A 127 7.40 1.87 -15.67
CA ILE A 127 8.48 1.60 -14.70
C ILE A 127 9.80 1.20 -15.40
N VAL A 128 9.72 0.51 -16.53
CA VAL A 128 10.88 0.22 -17.39
C VAL A 128 10.95 1.17 -18.59
N SER A 129 9.85 1.42 -19.29
CA SER A 129 9.87 2.13 -20.58
C SER A 129 10.32 3.59 -20.48
N ILE A 130 10.07 4.28 -19.36
CA ILE A 130 10.58 5.65 -19.13
C ILE A 130 12.11 5.70 -19.31
N GLY A 131 12.84 4.67 -18.87
CA GLY A 131 14.30 4.59 -19.01
C GLY A 131 14.81 4.48 -20.45
N TYR A 132 13.90 4.33 -21.43
CA TYR A 132 14.18 4.08 -22.83
C TYR A 132 13.39 4.97 -23.80
N ASP A 133 12.64 5.97 -23.33
CA ASP A 133 11.95 6.93 -24.20
C ASP A 133 12.96 7.82 -24.93
N ASP A 134 13.16 7.59 -26.22
CA ASP A 134 14.15 8.28 -27.05
C ASP A 134 13.77 9.75 -27.38
N ASN A 135 12.57 10.20 -26.98
CA ASN A 135 12.18 11.61 -27.07
C ASN A 135 12.66 12.46 -25.88
N VAL A 136 13.21 11.82 -24.84
CA VAL A 136 13.70 12.48 -23.63
C VAL A 136 15.20 12.24 -23.49
N ASP A 137 15.93 13.26 -23.03
CA ASP A 137 17.36 13.14 -22.74
C ASP A 137 17.66 11.93 -21.86
N ALA A 138 18.72 11.19 -22.20
CA ALA A 138 19.06 9.92 -21.58
C ALA A 138 19.33 10.03 -20.07
N VAL A 139 19.88 11.16 -19.60
CA VAL A 139 20.13 11.39 -18.17
C VAL A 139 18.81 11.67 -17.46
N TRP A 140 17.99 12.54 -18.02
CA TRP A 140 16.73 12.95 -17.39
C TRP A 140 15.71 11.82 -17.31
N ARG A 141 15.56 11.05 -18.39
CA ARG A 141 14.65 9.89 -18.40
C ARG A 141 15.06 8.82 -17.39
N ARG A 142 16.36 8.65 -17.15
CA ARG A 142 16.87 7.73 -16.12
C ARG A 142 16.66 8.25 -14.70
N ILE A 143 16.82 9.56 -14.46
CA ILE A 143 16.47 10.17 -13.17
C ILE A 143 14.97 9.98 -12.86
N HIS A 144 14.10 10.25 -13.83
CA HIS A 144 12.65 10.04 -13.70
C HIS A 144 12.32 8.58 -13.40
N GLN A 145 12.84 7.65 -14.19
CA GLN A 145 12.63 6.22 -14.01
C GLN A 145 13.04 5.75 -12.60
N ILE A 146 14.24 6.16 -12.13
CA ILE A 146 14.75 5.78 -10.81
C ILE A 146 13.93 6.40 -9.68
N ALA A 147 13.49 7.65 -9.82
CA ALA A 147 12.60 8.28 -8.83
C ALA A 147 11.26 7.53 -8.72
N LYS A 148 10.69 7.12 -9.86
CA LYS A 148 9.44 6.35 -9.90
C LYS A 148 9.62 4.95 -9.29
N LEU A 149 10.73 4.28 -9.62
CA LEU A 149 11.10 2.98 -9.05
C LEU A 149 11.35 3.07 -7.53
N TYR A 150 12.01 4.13 -7.07
CA TYR A 150 12.28 4.40 -5.66
C TYR A 150 10.98 4.47 -4.85
N MET A 151 9.99 5.21 -5.33
CA MET A 151 8.67 5.29 -4.69
C MET A 151 7.89 3.98 -4.77
N PHE A 152 7.99 3.26 -5.90
CA PHE A 152 7.26 2.02 -6.13
C PHE A 152 7.76 0.87 -5.25
N SER A 153 9.08 0.73 -5.10
CA SER A 153 9.71 -0.46 -4.54
C SER A 153 9.19 -0.90 -3.17
N PRO A 154 8.94 -0.02 -2.19
CA PRO A 154 8.43 -0.41 -0.88
C PRO A 154 7.02 -1.03 -0.91
N SER A 155 6.19 -0.64 -1.88
CA SER A 155 4.80 -1.10 -2.03
C SER A 155 4.62 -2.14 -3.14
N ALA A 156 5.69 -2.49 -3.87
CA ALA A 156 5.62 -3.31 -5.07
C ALA A 156 5.41 -4.81 -4.83
N GLY A 157 5.36 -5.26 -3.57
CA GLY A 157 5.32 -6.69 -3.22
C GLY A 157 6.41 -7.48 -3.95
N LEU A 158 7.64 -6.95 -4.07
CA LEU A 158 8.78 -7.49 -4.85
C LEU A 158 8.64 -7.62 -6.38
N VAL A 159 7.61 -7.05 -7.01
CA VAL A 159 7.56 -6.95 -8.48
C VAL A 159 8.71 -6.07 -9.05
N THR A 160 9.41 -5.30 -8.23
CA THR A 160 10.64 -4.60 -8.65
C THR A 160 11.77 -5.54 -9.08
N CYS A 161 11.85 -6.77 -8.56
CA CYS A 161 12.85 -7.75 -8.98
C CYS A 161 12.73 -8.11 -10.47
N PRO A 162 11.57 -8.56 -10.98
CA PRO A 162 11.41 -8.75 -12.42
C PRO A 162 11.53 -7.47 -13.23
N MET A 163 11.19 -6.28 -12.69
CA MET A 163 11.43 -5.02 -13.41
C MET A 163 12.92 -4.71 -13.58
N ALA A 164 13.73 -4.93 -12.56
CA ALA A 164 15.19 -4.76 -12.64
C ALA A 164 15.81 -5.74 -13.64
N MET A 165 15.38 -7.01 -13.62
CA MET A 165 15.82 -7.99 -14.62
C MET A 165 15.38 -7.61 -16.05
N THR A 166 14.17 -7.04 -16.19
CA THR A 166 13.65 -6.59 -17.49
C THR A 166 14.44 -5.41 -18.05
N ASP A 167 14.74 -4.40 -17.23
CA ASP A 167 15.61 -3.27 -17.61
C ASP A 167 17.02 -3.77 -17.98
N GLY A 168 17.60 -4.65 -17.16
CA GLY A 168 18.90 -5.27 -17.44
C GLY A 168 18.94 -6.03 -18.77
N ALA A 169 17.90 -6.83 -19.04
CA ALA A 169 17.76 -7.57 -20.29
C ALA A 169 17.60 -6.61 -21.49
N ALA A 170 16.72 -5.61 -21.39
CA ALA A 170 16.51 -4.61 -22.43
C ALA A 170 17.82 -3.87 -22.77
N LYS A 171 18.58 -3.45 -21.76
CA LYS A 171 19.88 -2.79 -21.98
C LYS A 171 20.88 -3.74 -22.64
N THR A 172 20.97 -4.98 -22.17
CA THR A 172 21.89 -5.98 -22.71
C THR A 172 21.61 -6.26 -24.18
N LEU A 173 20.34 -6.45 -24.54
CA LEU A 173 19.91 -6.71 -25.91
C LEU A 173 20.16 -5.50 -26.83
N ARG A 174 19.79 -4.27 -26.42
CA ARG A 174 20.08 -3.05 -27.22
C ARG A 174 21.58 -2.87 -27.49
N VAL A 175 22.44 -3.23 -26.53
CA VAL A 175 23.90 -3.10 -26.70
C VAL A 175 24.46 -4.21 -27.60
N LYS A 176 24.02 -5.46 -27.42
CA LYS A 176 24.61 -6.65 -28.06
C LYS A 176 23.98 -7.02 -29.40
N ILE A 177 22.75 -6.59 -29.69
CA ILE A 177 22.06 -6.87 -30.95
C ILE A 177 22.02 -5.58 -31.78
N PRO A 178 22.82 -5.46 -32.87
CA PRO A 178 22.92 -4.24 -33.66
C PRO A 178 21.58 -3.73 -34.22
N LEU A 179 20.67 -4.63 -34.57
CA LEU A 179 19.34 -4.31 -35.10
C LEU A 179 18.42 -3.63 -34.07
N LEU A 180 18.71 -3.75 -32.76
CA LEU A 180 17.92 -3.15 -31.68
C LEU A 180 18.50 -1.82 -31.19
N ARG A 181 19.53 -1.27 -31.86
CA ARG A 181 20.11 0.03 -31.51
C ARG A 181 19.29 1.22 -32.02
N SER A 182 18.43 0.99 -33.01
CA SER A 182 17.58 1.99 -33.66
C SER A 182 16.09 1.92 -33.26
N LEU A 183 15.73 0.97 -32.40
CA LEU A 183 14.46 0.88 -31.67
C LEU A 183 14.68 1.38 -30.25
#